data_AF-A0A0C9NDE6-F1
#
_entry.id   AF-A0A0C9NDE6-F1
#
_cell.length_a   1.000
_cell.length_b   1.000
_cell.length_c   1.000
_cell.angle_alpha   90.00
_cell.angle_beta   90.00
_cell.angle_gamma   90.00
#
_symmetry.space_group_name_H-M   'P 1'
#
loop_
_entity.id
_entity.type
_entity.pdbx_description
1 polymer ?
#
loop_
_entity_poly.entity_id
_entity_poly.type
_entity_poly.pdbx_seq_one_letter_code
_entity_poly.pdbx_strand_id
1 'polypeptide(L)'
;MHQQPRDARGQAIEQRVLSAFTGHFAGSVVGEVKVACTITLCELSGTANGGPEAARTAFRAPAVQQALAAIGYSGGEEVVAGHDGQTDFVFYVNREA
;
A
#
# COMPACT_ATOMS: atom_id res chain seq x y z
N MET A 1 -23.31 -11.06 -0.42
CA MET A 1 -21.95 -10.58 -0.15
C MET A 1 -21.68 -10.78 1.33
N HIS A 2 -20.90 -11.81 1.70
CA HIS A 2 -20.55 -12.04 3.09
C HIS A 2 -19.41 -11.09 3.46
N GLN A 3 -19.73 -9.96 4.09
CA GLN A 3 -18.73 -9.14 4.77
C GLN A 3 -18.21 -9.99 5.94
N GLN A 4 -17.03 -10.59 5.78
CA GLN A 4 -16.32 -11.17 6.92
C GLN A 4 -16.20 -10.08 7.98
N PRO A 5 -16.50 -10.37 9.26
CA PRO A 5 -16.36 -9.37 10.32
C PRO A 5 -14.92 -8.87 10.30
N ARG A 6 -14.74 -7.57 10.04
CA ARG A 6 -13.42 -6.93 10.10
C ARG A 6 -12.89 -7.13 11.51
N ASP A 7 -11.91 -8.01 11.68
CA ASP A 7 -11.20 -8.17 12.95
C ASP A 7 -10.68 -6.77 13.35
N ALA A 8 -10.95 -6.33 14.59
CA ALA A 8 -10.47 -5.03 15.08
C ALA A 8 -8.94 -4.91 14.98
N ARG A 9 -8.23 -6.05 15.04
CA ARG A 9 -6.79 -6.13 14.77
C ARG A 9 -6.46 -5.81 13.31
N GLY A 10 -7.33 -6.19 12.37
CA GLY A 10 -7.24 -5.84 10.96
C GLY A 10 -7.31 -4.34 10.72
N GLN A 11 -8.29 -3.65 11.30
CA GLN A 11 -8.39 -2.18 11.19
C GLN A 11 -7.18 -1.43 11.77
N ALA A 12 -6.67 -1.88 12.91
CA ALA A 12 -5.49 -1.27 13.52
C ALA A 12 -4.24 -1.46 12.65
N ILE A 13 -4.12 -2.61 11.98
CA ILE A 13 -3.03 -2.89 11.03
C ILE A 13 -3.20 -2.03 9.76
N GLU A 14 -4.41 -1.97 9.19
CA GLU A 14 -4.73 -1.17 8.00
C GLU A 14 -4.34 0.30 8.21
N GLN A 15 -4.68 0.88 9.37
CA GLN A 15 -4.32 2.25 9.71
C GLN A 15 -2.80 2.45 9.86
N ARG A 16 -2.07 1.48 10.43
CA ARG A 16 -0.61 1.55 10.56
C ARG A 16 0.08 1.49 9.20
N VAL A 17 -0.35 0.57 8.34
CA VAL A 17 0.16 0.43 6.96
C VAL A 17 -0.16 1.68 6.15
N LEU A 18 -1.40 2.17 6.23
CA LEU A 18 -1.82 3.41 5.56
C LEU A 18 -1.01 4.61 6.02
N SER A 19 -0.78 4.77 7.32
CA SER A 19 0.01 5.88 7.87
C SER A 19 1.48 5.79 7.46
N ALA A 20 2.08 4.59 7.47
CA ALA A 20 3.45 4.36 7.02
C ALA A 20 3.61 4.69 5.53
N PHE A 21 2.65 4.25 4.71
CA PHE A 21 2.66 4.50 3.27
C PHE A 21 2.44 5.99 2.97
N THR A 22 1.35 6.59 3.46
CA THR A 22 1.02 7.99 3.15
C THR A 22 2.04 8.98 3.70
N GLY A 23 2.63 8.74 4.88
CA GLY A 23 3.67 9.60 5.45
C GLY A 23 4.92 9.73 4.57
N HIS A 24 5.21 8.72 3.75
CA HIS A 24 6.38 8.68 2.87
C HIS A 24 6.05 8.79 1.37
N PHE A 25 4.79 8.59 0.98
CA PHE A 25 4.29 8.63 -0.40
C PHE A 25 3.43 9.89 -0.70
N ALA A 26 3.25 10.80 0.27
CA ALA A 26 2.34 11.96 0.18
C ALA A 26 2.53 12.88 -1.05
N GLY A 27 3.68 12.85 -1.72
CA GLY A 27 3.94 13.67 -2.90
C GLY A 27 3.46 13.07 -4.23
N SER A 28 3.16 11.77 -4.28
CA SER A 28 2.94 11.05 -5.54
C SER A 28 1.52 10.48 -5.70
N VAL A 29 0.79 10.26 -4.60
CA VAL A 29 -0.61 9.76 -4.66
C VAL A 29 -1.57 10.89 -5.04
N VAL A 30 -2.50 10.58 -5.94
CA VAL A 30 -3.68 11.40 -6.25
C VAL A 30 -4.88 10.80 -5.53
N GLY A 31 -5.36 11.49 -4.49
CA GLY A 31 -6.57 11.08 -3.77
C GLY A 31 -6.32 10.05 -2.66
N GLU A 32 -7.34 9.25 -2.36
CA GLU A 32 -7.36 8.34 -1.20
C GLU A 32 -6.65 7.02 -1.52
N VAL A 33 -5.70 6.63 -0.65
CA VAL A 33 -5.14 5.28 -0.63
C VAL A 33 -6.03 4.39 0.21
N LYS A 34 -6.40 3.22 -0.33
CA LYS A 34 -7.15 2.21 0.40
C LYS A 34 -6.21 1.11 0.83
N VAL A 35 -6.34 0.69 2.09
CA VAL A 35 -5.61 -0.47 2.61
C VAL A 35 -6.62 -1.50 3.08
N ALA A 36 -6.47 -2.73 2.61
CA ALA A 36 -7.25 -3.88 3.06
C ALA A 36 -6.30 -4.98 3.51
N CYS A 37 -6.40 -5.39 4.77
CA CYS A 37 -5.51 -6.41 5.35
C CYS A 37 -6.23 -7.72 5.64
N THR A 38 -5.57 -8.81 5.30
CA THR A 38 -5.84 -10.16 5.78
C THR A 38 -4.85 -10.51 6.91
N ILE A 39 -4.90 -11.75 7.40
CA ILE A 39 -4.00 -12.19 8.49
C ILE A 39 -2.51 -12.12 8.08
N THR A 40 -2.21 -12.37 6.80
CA THR A 40 -0.84 -12.55 6.30
C THR A 40 -0.44 -11.56 5.21
N LEU A 41 -1.38 -10.78 4.67
CA LEU A 41 -1.18 -9.92 3.51
C LEU A 41 -2.01 -8.66 3.63
N CYS A 42 -1.44 -7.50 3.29
CA CYS A 42 -2.20 -6.28 3.04
C CYS A 42 -2.12 -5.86 1.58
N GLU A 43 -3.24 -5.42 1.04
CA GLU A 43 -3.37 -4.80 -0.26
C GLU A 43 -3.44 -3.28 -0.07
N LEU A 44 -2.53 -2.54 -0.71
CA LEU A 44 -2.57 -1.09 -0.80
C LEU A 44 -2.95 -0.72 -2.23
N SER A 45 -4.05 0.01 -2.40
CA SER A 45 -4.53 0.43 -3.72
C SER A 45 -4.78 1.93 -3.76
N GLY A 46 -4.56 2.52 -4.93
CA GLY A 46 -4.77 3.95 -5.14
C GLY A 46 -4.33 4.37 -6.53
N THR A 47 -4.35 5.67 -6.75
CA THR A 47 -3.92 6.30 -8.00
C THR A 47 -2.76 7.25 -7.71
N ALA A 48 -1.76 7.29 -8.57
CA ALA A 48 -0.60 8.17 -8.47
C ALA A 48 -0.43 9.01 -9.74
N ASN A 49 0.19 10.17 -9.60
CA ASN A 49 0.58 11.00 -10.74
C ASN A 49 1.80 10.37 -11.44
N GLY A 50 1.86 10.51 -12.76
CA GLY A 50 2.97 10.02 -13.57
C GLY A 50 2.79 8.58 -14.05
N GLY A 51 3.85 8.03 -14.63
CA GLY A 51 3.83 6.70 -15.24
C GLY A 51 3.99 5.54 -14.23
N PRO A 52 3.75 4.29 -14.65
CA PRO A 52 3.79 3.10 -13.79
C PRO A 52 5.08 2.95 -12.97
N GLU A 53 6.22 3.32 -13.55
CA GLU A 53 7.52 3.29 -12.88
C GLU A 53 7.65 4.30 -11.72
N ALA A 54 6.94 5.43 -11.77
CA ALA A 54 6.95 6.40 -10.68
C ALA A 54 6.30 5.81 -9.42
N ALA A 55 5.16 5.12 -9.57
CA ALA A 55 4.48 4.45 -8.47
C ALA A 55 5.34 3.32 -7.88
N ARG A 56 5.96 2.49 -8.74
CA ARG A 56 6.90 1.43 -8.31
C ARG A 56 8.11 2.00 -7.57
N THR A 57 8.73 3.05 -8.11
CA THR A 57 9.91 3.70 -7.51
C THR A 57 9.58 4.27 -6.14
N ALA A 58 8.44 4.95 -6.02
CA ALA A 58 7.99 5.49 -4.74
C ALA A 58 7.69 4.37 -3.73
N PHE A 59 7.12 3.24 -4.16
CA PHE A 59 6.85 2.11 -3.26
C PHE A 59 8.14 1.43 -2.78
N ARG A 60 9.10 1.25 -3.69
CA ARG A 60 10.43 0.68 -3.40
C ARG A 60 11.38 1.66 -2.70
N ALA A 61 10.94 2.89 -2.44
CA ALA A 61 11.77 3.87 -1.74
C ALA A 61 12.20 3.31 -0.37
N PRO A 62 13.49 3.43 0.01
CA PRO A 62 13.99 2.86 1.26
C PRO A 62 13.19 3.27 2.49
N ALA A 63 12.70 4.53 2.53
CA ALA A 63 11.89 5.02 3.64
C ALA A 63 10.53 4.29 3.75
N VAL A 64 9.86 4.01 2.63
CA VAL A 64 8.60 3.25 2.60
C VAL A 64 8.85 1.81 3.05
N GLN A 65 9.87 1.16 2.49
CA GLN A 65 10.21 -0.22 2.84
C GLN A 65 10.63 -0.35 4.32
N GLN A 66 11.40 0.60 4.86
CA GLN A 66 11.77 0.63 6.28
C GLN A 66 10.56 0.87 7.19
N ALA A 67 9.65 1.76 6.80
CA ALA A 67 8.43 2.02 7.57
C ALA A 67 7.52 0.78 7.62
N LEU A 68 7.40 0.05 6.52
CA LEU A 68 6.69 -1.23 6.46
C LEU A 68 7.40 -2.30 7.32
N ALA A 69 8.72 -2.41 7.21
CA ALA A 69 9.50 -3.38 8.00
C ALA A 69 9.39 -3.12 9.50
N ALA A 70 9.35 -1.85 9.94
CA ALA A 70 9.19 -1.47 11.33
C ALA A 70 7.85 -1.93 11.95
N ILE A 71 6.85 -2.23 11.12
CA ILE A 71 5.56 -2.79 11.56
C ILE A 71 5.40 -4.28 11.19
N GLY A 72 6.48 -4.94 10.76
CA GLY A 72 6.52 -6.37 10.44
C GLY A 72 5.98 -6.72 9.05
N TYR A 73 6.08 -5.80 8.09
CA TYR A 73 5.65 -6.04 6.71
C TYR A 73 6.81 -5.85 5.73
N SER A 74 6.86 -6.67 4.69
CA SER A 74 7.81 -6.54 3.59
C SER A 74 7.10 -6.46 2.24
N GLY A 75 7.76 -5.83 1.26
CA GLY A 75 7.24 -5.70 -0.10
C GLY A 75 6.99 -7.05 -0.75
N GLY A 76 5.84 -7.18 -1.42
CA GLY A 76 5.45 -8.36 -2.18
C GLY A 76 5.20 -8.02 -3.65
N GLU A 77 4.06 -8.44 -4.18
CA GLU A 77 3.71 -8.24 -5.59
C GLU A 77 3.27 -6.80 -5.88
N GLU A 78 3.64 -6.29 -7.07
CA GLU A 78 3.33 -4.94 -7.52
C GLU A 78 2.56 -4.98 -8.84
N VAL A 79 1.28 -4.62 -8.80
CA VAL A 79 0.44 -4.46 -9.99
C VAL A 79 0.25 -2.98 -10.24
N VAL A 80 0.67 -2.49 -11.40
CA VAL A 80 0.47 -1.09 -11.80
C VAL A 80 -0.03 -1.03 -13.22
N ALA A 81 -1.00 -0.13 -13.45
CA ALA A 81 -1.59 0.13 -14.75
C ALA A 81 -1.60 1.63 -15.00
N GLY A 82 -0.88 2.07 -16.03
CA GLY A 82 -0.84 3.47 -16.43
C GLY A 82 -1.95 3.81 -17.40
N HIS A 83 -2.59 4.96 -17.23
CA HIS A 83 -3.53 5.56 -18.18
C HIS A 83 -3.47 7.09 -18.08
N ASP A 84 -3.51 7.79 -19.22
CA ASP A 84 -3.65 9.25 -19.34
C ASP A 84 -2.96 10.11 -18.25
N GLY A 85 -1.66 9.89 -18.02
CA GLY A 85 -0.84 10.68 -17.08
C GLY A 85 -1.01 10.31 -15.60
N GLN A 86 -1.84 9.31 -15.31
CA GLN A 86 -2.04 8.69 -14.02
C GLN A 86 -1.62 7.21 -14.04
N THR A 87 -1.44 6.67 -12.84
CA THR A 87 -1.15 5.25 -12.64
C THR A 87 -2.02 4.73 -11.51
N ASP A 88 -2.87 3.76 -11.82
CA ASP A 88 -3.50 2.95 -10.79
C ASP A 88 -2.48 1.91 -10.30
N PHE A 89 -2.40 1.75 -8.98
CA PHE A 89 -1.50 0.80 -8.36
C PHE A 89 -2.26 -0.08 -7.37
N VAL A 90 -1.77 -1.31 -7.27
CA VAL A 90 -2.08 -2.28 -6.22
C VAL A 90 -0.76 -2.89 -5.77
N PHE A 91 -0.39 -2.66 -4.50
CA PHE A 91 0.79 -3.22 -3.88
C PHE A 91 0.38 -4.22 -2.82
N TYR A 92 0.91 -5.43 -2.91
CA TYR A 92 0.74 -6.48 -1.93
C TYR A 92 1.94 -6.48 -0.99
N VAL A 93 1.70 -6.30 0.31
CA VAL A 93 2.74 -6.42 1.35
C VAL A 93 2.46 -7.61 2.23
N ASN A 94 3.48 -8.44 2.43
CA ASN A 94 3.39 -9.64 3.24
C ASN A 94 3.72 -9.32 4.69
N ARG A 95 3.00 -9.93 5.63
CA ARG A 95 3.36 -9.90 7.03
C ARG A 95 4.47 -10.92 7.29
N GLU A 96 5.61 -10.46 7.77
CA GLU A 96 6.65 -11.37 8.27
C GLU A 96 6.23 -11.87 9.66
N ALA A 97 6.30 -13.19 9.83
CA ALA A 97 5.87 -13.89 11.04
C ALA A 97 6.89 -13.80 12.16
#